data_AF-A0A7S2Y8M7-F1
#
_entry.id   AF-A0A7S2Y8M7-F1
#
_cell.length_a   1.000
_cell.length_b   1.000
_cell.length_c   1.000
_cell.angle_alpha   90.00
_cell.angle_beta   90.00
_cell.angle_gamma   90.00
#
_symmetry.space_group_name_H-M   'P 1'
#
loop_
_entity.id
_entity.type
_entity.pdbx_description
1 polymer ?
#
loop_
_entity_poly.entity_id
_entity_poly.type
_entity_poly.pdbx_seq_one_letter_code
_entity_poly.pdbx_strand_id
1 'polypeptide(L)'
;SYYECAPVSLLPNAFPKASFEQAVDVAPLFNRLVDRLSENADFLETTLIPVGEADPFTFQLLKLYQEIYIPDKSSIPPAQNWAKQADRLGLFRSDYMLHTDNAIKQVELNTIASSFGALSARVAALHRHLTTFTSANPAVTEFLTQNKRDVLKQENNDSSMETMVLDPTTDGVPENMALEKLAYALHFAAQHYQERFAPSQKPILLFVVQPGETNTVDQRLLEFQISQAHGWRIIRQSLTELAEHASVDPETGALMLRHSSSDQLEPEEVAVVYYRAGYAPKDYFG
;
A
#
# COMPACT_ATOMS: atom_id res chain seq x y z
N SER A 1 -14.87 21.90 -3.02
CA SER A 1 -14.19 20.95 -3.93
C SER A 1 -15.25 20.13 -4.64
N TYR A 2 -15.09 19.88 -5.94
CA TYR A 2 -15.95 18.96 -6.69
C TYR A 2 -15.17 17.68 -6.97
N TYR A 3 -15.86 16.55 -7.07
CA TYR A 3 -15.25 15.26 -7.38
C TYR A 3 -15.36 15.01 -8.88
N GLU A 4 -14.26 14.57 -9.48
CA GLU A 4 -14.22 14.04 -10.84
C GLU A 4 -14.02 12.52 -10.79
N CYS A 5 -14.47 11.82 -11.84
CA CYS A 5 -14.17 10.41 -11.98
C CYS A 5 -12.67 10.20 -12.09
N ALA A 6 -12.15 9.19 -11.39
CA ALA A 6 -10.77 8.76 -11.59
C ALA A 6 -10.55 8.39 -13.07
N PRO A 7 -9.40 8.72 -13.66
CA PRO A 7 -9.08 8.30 -15.01
C PRO A 7 -8.99 6.77 -15.06
N VAL A 8 -9.86 6.15 -15.84
CA VAL A 8 -9.94 4.69 -15.99
C VAL A 8 -10.02 4.33 -17.47
N SER A 9 -9.42 3.19 -17.84
CA SER A 9 -9.70 2.62 -19.15
C SER A 9 -11.17 2.16 -19.22
N LEU A 10 -11.79 2.31 -20.38
CA LEU A 10 -13.19 1.88 -20.57
C LEU A 10 -13.32 0.34 -20.48
N LEU A 11 -12.35 -0.37 -21.05
CA LEU A 11 -12.30 -1.83 -21.09
C LEU A 11 -10.97 -2.33 -20.47
N PRO A 12 -10.92 -3.59 -20.00
CA PRO A 12 -9.69 -4.16 -19.46
C PRO A 12 -8.65 -4.42 -20.56
N ASN A 13 -7.38 -4.49 -20.17
CA ASN A 13 -6.30 -4.97 -21.02
C ASN A 13 -6.07 -6.47 -20.78
N ALA A 14 -5.75 -7.19 -21.85
CA ALA A 14 -5.33 -8.58 -21.81
C ALA A 14 -3.98 -8.70 -21.09
N PHE A 15 -3.82 -9.81 -20.38
CA PHE A 15 -2.59 -10.17 -19.69
C PHE A 15 -2.46 -11.70 -19.67
N PRO A 16 -1.28 -12.28 -19.95
CA PRO A 16 -1.14 -13.73 -19.94
C PRO A 16 -1.40 -14.32 -18.54
N LYS A 17 -2.26 -15.35 -18.47
CA LYS A 17 -2.63 -15.99 -17.20
C LYS A 17 -1.43 -16.50 -16.41
N ALA A 18 -0.51 -17.20 -17.06
CA ALA A 18 0.70 -17.73 -16.41
C ALA A 18 1.56 -16.60 -15.80
N SER A 19 1.69 -15.48 -16.51
CA SER A 19 2.41 -14.30 -16.03
C SER A 19 1.70 -13.63 -14.84
N PHE A 20 0.36 -13.61 -14.84
CA PHE A 20 -0.43 -13.09 -13.71
C PHE A 20 -0.27 -13.98 -12.48
N GLU A 21 -0.40 -15.29 -12.64
CA GLU A 21 -0.23 -16.27 -11.55
C GLU A 21 1.18 -16.21 -10.98
N GLN A 22 2.21 -16.08 -11.82
CA GLN A 22 3.59 -15.87 -11.37
C GLN A 22 3.72 -14.62 -10.48
N ALA A 23 3.09 -13.49 -10.84
CA ALA A 23 3.12 -12.27 -10.04
C ALA A 23 2.41 -12.44 -8.68
N VAL A 24 1.32 -13.21 -8.65
CA VAL A 24 0.61 -13.57 -7.40
C VAL A 24 1.47 -14.46 -6.52
N ASP A 25 2.08 -15.50 -7.09
CA ASP A 25 2.87 -16.50 -6.36
C ASP A 25 4.14 -15.90 -5.74
N VAL A 26 4.77 -14.92 -6.41
CA VAL A 26 5.99 -14.28 -5.91
C VAL A 26 5.72 -13.18 -4.87
N ALA A 27 4.50 -12.64 -4.77
CA ALA A 27 4.16 -11.60 -3.81
C ALA A 27 4.55 -11.94 -2.34
N PRO A 28 4.21 -13.11 -1.77
CA PRO A 28 4.64 -13.48 -0.42
C PRO A 28 6.16 -13.71 -0.29
N LEU A 29 6.88 -13.94 -1.39
CA LEU A 29 8.34 -14.00 -1.39
C LEU A 29 8.94 -12.60 -1.26
N PHE A 30 8.42 -11.62 -2.00
CA PHE A 30 8.82 -10.22 -1.85
C PHE A 30 8.48 -9.68 -0.47
N ASN A 31 7.33 -10.03 0.10
CA ASN A 31 6.98 -9.63 1.47
C ASN A 31 8.05 -10.09 2.48
N ARG A 32 8.46 -11.36 2.40
CA ARG A 32 9.51 -11.92 3.26
C ARG A 32 10.89 -11.34 2.98
N LEU A 33 11.17 -10.99 1.73
CA LEU A 33 12.41 -10.34 1.34
C LEU A 33 12.51 -8.95 1.99
N VAL A 34 11.47 -8.12 1.83
CA VAL A 34 11.42 -6.77 2.43
C VAL A 34 11.54 -6.85 3.94
N ASP A 35 10.79 -7.74 4.58
CA ASP A 35 10.84 -7.97 6.03
C ASP A 35 12.27 -8.26 6.51
N ARG A 36 12.94 -9.26 5.92
CA ARG A 36 14.31 -9.63 6.29
C ARG A 36 15.35 -8.57 5.96
N LEU A 37 15.21 -7.86 4.85
CA LEU A 37 16.13 -6.78 4.48
C LEU A 37 15.96 -5.57 5.39
N SER A 38 14.74 -5.28 5.86
CA SER A 38 14.46 -4.17 6.78
C SER A 38 15.17 -4.33 8.14
N GLU A 39 15.45 -5.57 8.54
CA GLU A 39 16.18 -5.90 9.76
C GLU A 39 17.70 -6.02 9.56
N ASN A 40 18.19 -5.98 8.31
CA ASN A 40 19.60 -6.14 8.01
C ASN A 40 20.32 -4.78 7.99
N ALA A 41 20.76 -4.35 9.17
CA ALA A 41 21.47 -3.08 9.35
C ALA A 41 22.70 -2.96 8.44
N ASP A 42 23.57 -3.97 8.40
CA ASP A 42 24.79 -3.94 7.59
C ASP A 42 24.49 -3.72 6.11
N PHE A 43 23.47 -4.41 5.57
CA PHE A 43 23.04 -4.26 4.20
C PHE A 43 22.50 -2.85 3.92
N LEU A 44 21.60 -2.36 4.80
CA LEU A 44 20.98 -1.03 4.64
C LEU A 44 22.02 0.08 4.75
N GLU A 45 22.93 0.02 5.72
CA GLU A 45 24.00 0.99 5.88
C GLU A 45 24.94 1.00 4.68
N THR A 46 25.43 -0.18 4.27
CA THR A 46 26.36 -0.31 3.14
C THR A 46 25.74 0.22 1.84
N THR A 47 24.46 0.00 1.64
CA THR A 47 23.77 0.38 0.39
C THR A 47 23.32 1.84 0.39
N LEU A 48 22.88 2.37 1.54
CA LEU A 48 22.22 3.69 1.60
C LEU A 48 23.13 4.83 2.07
N ILE A 49 24.26 4.57 2.76
CA ILE A 49 25.20 5.65 3.14
C ILE A 49 25.66 6.45 1.91
N PRO A 50 26.14 5.84 0.81
CA PRO A 50 26.56 6.60 -0.37
C PRO A 50 25.42 7.41 -1.00
N VAL A 51 24.18 6.90 -0.91
CA VAL A 51 22.99 7.62 -1.41
C VAL A 51 22.68 8.81 -0.52
N GLY A 52 22.75 8.66 0.80
CA GLY A 52 22.56 9.75 1.75
C GLY A 52 23.60 10.87 1.63
N GLU A 53 24.83 10.57 1.19
CA GLU A 53 25.83 11.61 0.91
C GLU A 53 25.41 12.52 -0.27
N ALA A 54 24.62 12.00 -1.21
CA ALA A 54 24.15 12.73 -2.39
C ALA A 54 22.72 13.28 -2.24
N ASP A 55 21.86 12.65 -1.44
CA ASP A 55 20.46 13.04 -1.23
C ASP A 55 20.16 13.37 0.25
N PRO A 56 19.95 14.66 0.59
CA PRO A 56 19.66 15.09 1.95
C PRO A 56 18.42 14.43 2.56
N PHE A 57 17.42 14.09 1.73
CA PHE A 57 16.20 13.45 2.22
C PHE A 57 16.48 12.02 2.72
N THR A 58 17.10 11.20 1.86
CA THR A 58 17.54 9.84 2.23
C THR A 58 18.48 9.86 3.44
N PHE A 59 19.37 10.86 3.54
CA PHE A 59 20.25 11.00 4.70
C PHE A 59 19.48 11.16 6.02
N GLN A 60 18.40 11.94 6.04
CA GLN A 60 17.60 12.11 7.26
C GLN A 60 16.85 10.82 7.62
N LEU A 61 16.32 10.10 6.63
CA LEU A 61 15.70 8.79 6.87
C LEU A 61 16.71 7.79 7.43
N LEU A 62 17.93 7.77 6.90
CA LEU A 62 19.00 6.91 7.38
C LEU A 62 19.43 7.26 8.81
N LYS A 63 19.46 8.55 9.17
CA LYS A 63 19.71 8.98 10.55
C LYS A 63 18.64 8.47 11.51
N LEU A 64 17.36 8.61 11.16
CA LEU A 64 16.27 8.07 11.98
C LEU A 64 16.38 6.55 12.12
N TYR A 65 16.72 5.84 11.03
CA TYR A 65 16.96 4.41 11.07
C TYR A 65 18.11 4.06 12.02
N GLN A 66 19.26 4.75 11.93
CA GLN A 66 20.41 4.53 12.79
C GLN A 66 20.08 4.78 14.26
N GLU A 67 19.38 5.89 14.55
CA GLU A 67 18.98 6.29 15.89
C GLU A 67 18.06 5.25 16.57
N ILE A 68 17.17 4.61 15.79
CA ILE A 68 16.24 3.61 16.33
C ILE A 68 16.88 2.21 16.37
N TYR A 69 17.55 1.79 15.29
CA TYR A 69 17.88 0.38 15.10
C TYR A 69 19.33 0.02 15.40
N ILE A 70 20.27 0.96 15.33
CA ILE A 70 21.71 0.70 15.48
C ILE A 70 22.19 1.16 16.87
N PRO A 71 22.46 0.22 17.80
CA PRO A 71 22.76 0.56 19.19
C PRO A 71 23.94 1.55 19.34
N ASP A 72 25.01 1.36 18.56
CA ASP A 72 26.22 2.19 18.65
C ASP A 72 26.04 3.61 18.10
N LYS A 73 24.93 3.86 17.39
CA LYS A 73 24.59 5.16 16.79
C LYS A 73 23.37 5.80 17.43
N SER A 74 22.74 5.13 18.40
CA SER A 74 21.53 5.58 19.06
C SER A 74 21.84 6.46 20.28
N SER A 75 21.16 7.60 20.39
CA SER A 75 21.12 8.37 21.65
C SER A 75 19.98 7.93 22.58
N ILE A 76 19.09 7.06 22.11
CA ILE A 76 17.95 6.54 22.87
C ILE A 76 18.42 5.44 23.83
N PRO A 77 18.17 5.55 25.15
CA PRO A 77 18.51 4.48 26.09
C PRO A 77 17.82 3.16 25.70
N PRO A 78 18.48 1.99 25.77
CA PRO A 78 17.88 0.71 25.33
C PRO A 78 16.54 0.37 26.01
N ALA A 79 16.40 0.73 27.30
CA ALA A 79 15.15 0.54 28.05
C ALA A 79 14.01 1.47 27.60
N GLN A 80 14.33 2.49 26.81
CA GLN A 80 13.46 3.54 26.29
C GLN A 80 13.42 3.53 24.75
N ASN A 81 13.80 2.43 24.10
CA ASN A 81 13.72 2.32 22.65
C ASN A 81 12.49 1.49 22.25
N TRP A 82 11.30 2.00 22.58
CA TRP A 82 10.03 1.36 22.29
C TRP A 82 9.78 1.21 20.79
N ALA A 83 10.24 2.18 19.98
CA ALA A 83 10.11 2.14 18.52
C ALA A 83 10.78 0.90 17.91
N LYS A 84 11.94 0.47 18.42
CA LYS A 84 12.62 -0.75 17.98
C LYS A 84 11.83 -2.03 18.29
N GLN A 85 11.00 -2.00 19.34
CA GLN A 85 10.19 -3.13 19.81
C GLN A 85 8.77 -3.16 19.21
N ALA A 86 8.37 -2.12 18.48
CA ALA A 86 7.06 -2.04 17.87
C ALA A 86 6.87 -3.15 16.81
N ASP A 87 5.66 -3.71 16.76
CA ASP A 87 5.27 -4.62 15.69
C ASP A 87 5.21 -3.85 14.35
N ARG A 88 5.51 -4.55 13.25
CA ARG A 88 5.62 -3.94 11.92
C ARG A 88 4.56 -4.51 11.00
N LEU A 89 3.90 -3.64 10.24
CA LEU A 89 2.92 -4.00 9.21
C LEU A 89 3.40 -3.51 7.85
N GLY A 90 3.55 -4.42 6.90
CA GLY A 90 3.89 -4.12 5.51
C GLY A 90 2.68 -4.17 4.58
N LEU A 91 2.34 -3.05 3.94
CA LEU A 91 1.32 -2.97 2.87
C LEU A 91 1.99 -2.59 1.55
N PHE A 92 2.53 -3.61 0.87
CA PHE A 92 3.42 -3.42 -0.27
C PHE A 92 2.70 -3.55 -1.61
N ARG A 93 3.29 -2.95 -2.65
CA ARG A 93 2.89 -3.16 -4.05
C ARG A 93 4.11 -3.42 -4.90
N SER A 94 4.13 -4.56 -5.58
CA SER A 94 5.16 -4.90 -6.55
C SER A 94 4.62 -4.66 -7.95
N ASP A 95 5.28 -3.79 -8.71
CA ASP A 95 4.84 -3.37 -10.03
C ASP A 95 5.66 -4.09 -11.11
N TYR A 96 4.97 -4.63 -12.11
CA TYR A 96 5.55 -5.44 -13.18
C TYR A 96 5.16 -4.91 -14.56
N MET A 97 6.08 -5.03 -15.51
CA MET A 97 5.78 -4.87 -16.93
C MET A 97 5.97 -6.20 -17.65
N LEU A 98 5.10 -6.46 -18.64
CA LEU A 98 5.21 -7.61 -19.53
C LEU A 98 6.26 -7.32 -20.60
N HIS A 99 7.19 -8.25 -20.81
CA HIS A 99 8.20 -8.18 -21.85
C HIS A 99 7.74 -8.90 -23.13
N THR A 100 8.46 -8.73 -24.24
CA THR A 100 8.07 -9.27 -25.57
C THR A 100 8.03 -10.79 -25.63
N ASP A 101 8.70 -11.47 -24.69
CA ASP A 101 8.68 -12.93 -24.51
C ASP A 101 7.57 -13.40 -23.54
N ASN A 102 6.62 -12.53 -23.18
CA ASN A 102 5.58 -12.73 -22.17
C ASN A 102 6.10 -12.95 -20.73
N ALA A 103 7.39 -12.75 -20.47
CA ALA A 103 7.91 -12.75 -19.11
C ALA A 103 7.56 -11.45 -18.39
N ILE A 104 7.27 -11.53 -17.09
CA ILE A 104 7.12 -10.33 -16.24
C ILE A 104 8.48 -9.88 -15.71
N LYS A 105 8.71 -8.58 -15.77
CA LYS A 105 9.89 -7.93 -15.17
C LYS A 105 9.40 -6.95 -14.11
N GLN A 106 9.91 -7.10 -12.89
CA GLN A 106 9.62 -6.16 -11.81
C GLN A 106 10.28 -4.81 -12.15
N VAL A 107 9.49 -3.74 -12.07
CA VAL A 107 9.94 -2.38 -12.33
C VAL A 107 10.13 -1.62 -11.03
N GLU A 108 9.27 -1.87 -10.05
CA GLU A 108 9.29 -1.18 -8.76
C GLU A 108 8.73 -2.05 -7.64
N LEU A 109 9.23 -1.84 -6.42
CA LEU A 109 8.67 -2.40 -5.20
C LEU A 109 8.37 -1.26 -4.21
N ASN A 110 7.09 -0.91 -4.10
CA ASN A 110 6.59 0.16 -3.27
C ASN A 110 6.34 -0.36 -1.84
N THR A 111 7.06 0.18 -0.86
CA THR A 111 6.94 -0.20 0.57
C THR A 111 6.22 0.85 1.43
N ILE A 112 5.99 2.04 0.88
CA ILE A 112 5.33 3.16 1.56
C ILE A 112 4.24 3.76 0.67
N ALA A 113 3.10 4.13 1.27
CA ALA A 113 2.00 4.85 0.61
C ALA A 113 1.50 4.25 -0.72
N SER A 114 1.58 2.92 -0.86
CA SER A 114 1.09 2.17 -2.02
C SER A 114 -0.36 2.53 -2.33
N SER A 115 -0.57 3.21 -3.45
CA SER A 115 -1.88 3.75 -3.84
C SER A 115 -2.72 2.74 -4.64
N PHE A 116 -4.02 3.04 -4.74
CA PHE A 116 -5.00 2.32 -5.57
C PHE A 116 -5.38 0.92 -5.09
N GLY A 117 -5.02 0.55 -3.86
CA GLY A 117 -5.50 -0.69 -3.25
C GLY A 117 -7.03 -0.78 -3.21
N ALA A 118 -7.71 0.32 -2.89
CA ALA A 118 -9.17 0.35 -2.86
C ALA A 118 -9.80 0.60 -4.23
N LEU A 119 -9.26 1.57 -4.98
CA LEU A 119 -9.80 1.92 -6.30
C LEU A 119 -9.64 0.78 -7.32
N SER A 120 -8.56 0.00 -7.26
CA SER A 120 -8.35 -1.14 -8.18
C SER A 120 -9.44 -2.20 -8.04
N ALA A 121 -9.97 -2.43 -6.82
CA ALA A 121 -11.08 -3.35 -6.60
C ALA A 121 -12.37 -2.85 -7.30
N ARG A 122 -12.60 -1.53 -7.28
CA ARG A 122 -13.73 -0.89 -7.98
C ARG A 122 -13.57 -0.93 -9.50
N VAL A 123 -12.35 -0.71 -10.01
CA VAL A 123 -12.05 -0.82 -11.45
C VAL A 123 -12.26 -2.25 -11.94
N ALA A 124 -11.78 -3.26 -11.20
CA ALA A 124 -12.00 -4.67 -11.57
C ALA A 124 -13.50 -5.02 -11.61
N ALA A 125 -14.28 -4.54 -10.64
CA ALA A 125 -15.74 -4.74 -10.62
C ALA A 125 -16.44 -4.01 -11.79
N LEU A 126 -16.02 -2.78 -12.10
CA LEU A 126 -16.51 -2.02 -13.25
C LEU A 126 -16.24 -2.76 -14.56
N HIS A 127 -15.00 -3.21 -14.79
CA HIS A 127 -14.65 -3.93 -16.02
C HIS A 127 -15.40 -5.25 -16.14
N ARG A 128 -15.57 -6.04 -15.06
CA ARG A 128 -16.43 -7.23 -15.08
C ARG A 128 -17.87 -6.91 -15.50
N HIS A 129 -18.42 -5.83 -14.94
CA HIS A 129 -19.77 -5.40 -15.30
C HIS A 129 -19.84 -5.01 -16.78
N LEU A 130 -18.90 -4.19 -17.27
CA LEU A 130 -18.88 -3.72 -18.65
C LEU A 130 -18.70 -4.86 -19.64
N THR A 131 -17.78 -5.78 -19.42
CA THR A 131 -17.56 -6.94 -20.33
C THR A 131 -18.77 -7.87 -20.36
N THR A 132 -19.47 -8.02 -19.23
CA THR A 132 -20.71 -8.83 -19.17
C THR A 132 -21.86 -8.13 -19.87
N PHE A 133 -22.09 -6.84 -19.54
CA PHE A 133 -23.19 -6.02 -20.06
C PHE A 133 -23.11 -5.83 -21.58
N THR A 134 -21.89 -5.75 -22.12
CA THR A 134 -21.64 -5.53 -23.55
C THR A 134 -21.31 -6.80 -24.33
N SER A 135 -21.48 -7.99 -23.74
CA SER A 135 -21.09 -9.27 -24.36
C SER A 135 -21.79 -9.56 -25.70
N ALA A 136 -23.00 -9.05 -25.90
CA ALA A 136 -23.74 -9.16 -27.17
C ALA A 136 -23.31 -8.12 -28.23
N ASN A 137 -22.43 -7.17 -27.91
CA ASN A 137 -21.96 -6.14 -28.83
C ASN A 137 -20.72 -6.66 -29.61
N PRO A 138 -20.84 -6.90 -30.93
CA PRO A 138 -19.74 -7.46 -31.72
C PRO A 138 -18.49 -6.58 -31.74
N ALA A 139 -18.63 -5.26 -31.65
CA ALA A 139 -17.50 -4.34 -31.67
C ALA A 139 -16.66 -4.44 -30.38
N VAL A 140 -17.30 -4.65 -29.23
CA VAL A 140 -16.60 -4.84 -27.95
C VAL A 140 -15.91 -6.20 -27.93
N THR A 141 -16.60 -7.25 -28.38
CA THR A 141 -16.02 -8.59 -28.51
C THR A 141 -14.81 -8.61 -29.43
N GLU A 142 -14.88 -7.95 -30.60
CA GLU A 142 -13.72 -7.85 -31.51
C GLU A 142 -12.58 -7.04 -30.88
N PHE A 143 -12.87 -5.92 -30.22
CA PHE A 143 -11.84 -5.13 -29.53
C PHE A 143 -11.07 -5.96 -28.50
N LEU A 144 -11.78 -6.67 -27.63
CA LEU A 144 -11.18 -7.53 -26.59
C LEU A 144 -10.42 -8.71 -27.20
N THR A 145 -10.96 -9.31 -28.26
CA THR A 145 -10.29 -10.39 -28.98
C THR A 145 -9.00 -9.90 -29.63
N GLN A 146 -9.03 -8.74 -30.28
CA GLN A 146 -7.85 -8.14 -30.90
C GLN A 146 -6.80 -7.76 -29.85
N ASN A 147 -7.22 -7.19 -28.72
CA ASN A 147 -6.34 -6.89 -27.60
C ASN A 147 -5.65 -8.15 -27.04
N LYS A 148 -6.39 -9.26 -26.90
CA LYS A 148 -5.83 -10.57 -26.54
C LYS A 148 -4.80 -11.04 -27.56
N ARG A 149 -5.11 -10.96 -28.86
CA ARG A 149 -4.15 -11.33 -29.92
C ARG A 149 -2.88 -10.49 -29.81
N ASP A 150 -3.00 -9.18 -29.65
CA ASP A 150 -1.84 -8.28 -29.65
C ASP A 150 -0.92 -8.48 -28.45
N VAL A 151 -1.47 -8.87 -27.29
CA VAL A 151 -0.67 -9.17 -26.09
C VAL A 151 -0.08 -10.59 -26.12
N LEU A 152 -0.82 -11.58 -26.63
CA LEU A 152 -0.41 -12.99 -26.58
C LEU A 152 0.37 -13.47 -27.81
N LYS A 153 0.43 -12.69 -28.89
CA LYS A 153 1.28 -12.98 -30.05
C LYS A 153 2.73 -13.13 -29.58
N GLN A 154 3.25 -14.36 -29.68
CA GLN A 154 4.68 -14.58 -29.65
C GLN A 154 5.26 -14.20 -31.02
N GLU A 155 6.47 -13.66 -31.08
CA GLU A 155 7.17 -13.35 -32.35
C GLU A 155 7.43 -14.59 -33.22
N ASN A 156 7.20 -15.79 -32.69
CA ASN A 156 7.22 -17.02 -33.47
C ASN A 156 5.98 -17.04 -34.37
N ASN A 157 6.23 -17.03 -35.69
CA ASN A 157 5.32 -17.08 -36.85
C ASN A 157 4.27 -18.23 -36.82
N ASP A 158 3.53 -18.40 -35.73
CA ASP A 158 2.52 -19.43 -35.58
C ASP A 158 1.17 -18.91 -36.10
N SER A 159 0.79 -19.42 -37.26
CA SER A 159 -0.49 -19.15 -37.93
C SER A 159 -1.72 -19.45 -37.06
N SER A 160 -1.59 -20.17 -35.94
CA SER A 160 -2.70 -20.43 -35.00
C SER A 160 -3.15 -19.18 -34.22
N MET A 161 -2.33 -18.12 -34.16
CA MET A 161 -2.65 -16.90 -33.40
C MET A 161 -3.68 -15.99 -34.09
N GLU A 162 -3.86 -16.10 -35.42
CA GLU A 162 -4.91 -15.37 -36.14
C GLU A 162 -6.32 -15.87 -35.79
N THR A 163 -6.45 -17.11 -35.31
CA THR A 163 -7.72 -17.73 -34.90
C THR A 163 -8.06 -17.59 -33.41
N MET A 164 -7.26 -16.88 -32.62
CA MET A 164 -7.58 -16.67 -31.20
C MET A 164 -8.90 -15.91 -31.03
N VAL A 165 -9.78 -16.47 -30.19
CA VAL A 165 -11.05 -15.91 -29.75
C VAL A 165 -11.08 -15.82 -28.22
N LEU A 166 -12.05 -15.05 -27.70
CA LEU A 166 -12.33 -15.04 -26.27
C LEU A 166 -12.91 -16.39 -25.83
N ASP A 167 -12.33 -16.97 -24.78
CA ASP A 167 -12.84 -18.16 -24.11
C ASP A 167 -13.50 -17.73 -22.79
N PRO A 168 -14.83 -17.80 -22.65
CA PRO A 168 -15.53 -17.34 -21.45
C PRO A 168 -15.22 -18.19 -20.20
N THR A 169 -14.54 -19.33 -20.34
CA THR A 169 -14.14 -20.19 -19.22
C THR A 169 -12.75 -19.85 -18.68
N THR A 170 -11.89 -19.25 -19.49
CA THR A 170 -10.50 -18.92 -19.10
C THR A 170 -10.21 -17.43 -19.13
N ASP A 171 -10.94 -16.64 -19.93
CA ASP A 171 -10.77 -15.20 -20.06
C ASP A 171 -11.78 -14.47 -19.17
N GLY A 172 -11.30 -13.42 -18.52
CA GLY A 172 -12.12 -12.58 -17.67
C GLY A 172 -11.29 -11.66 -16.80
N VAL A 173 -11.97 -10.76 -16.09
CA VAL A 173 -11.33 -9.87 -15.13
C VAL A 173 -11.32 -10.55 -13.77
N PRO A 174 -10.14 -10.88 -13.20
CA PRO A 174 -10.04 -11.62 -11.94
C PRO A 174 -10.69 -10.86 -10.79
N GLU A 175 -11.17 -11.59 -9.79
CA GLU A 175 -11.60 -10.97 -8.53
C GLU A 175 -10.42 -10.23 -7.89
N ASN A 176 -10.69 -9.02 -7.40
CA ASN A 176 -9.68 -8.20 -6.75
C ASN A 176 -10.16 -7.89 -5.33
N MET A 177 -9.54 -8.57 -4.36
CA MET A 177 -9.83 -8.44 -2.94
C MET A 177 -8.90 -7.45 -2.21
N ALA A 178 -8.19 -6.58 -2.94
CA ALA A 178 -7.19 -5.70 -2.34
C ALA A 178 -7.80 -4.82 -1.24
N LEU A 179 -8.99 -4.24 -1.44
CA LEU A 179 -9.68 -3.43 -0.44
C LEU A 179 -9.92 -4.22 0.87
N GLU A 180 -10.50 -5.40 0.75
CA GLU A 180 -10.86 -6.25 1.88
C GLU A 180 -9.61 -6.77 2.61
N LYS A 181 -8.58 -7.19 1.86
CA LYS A 181 -7.33 -7.73 2.44
C LYS A 181 -6.51 -6.65 3.11
N LEU A 182 -6.44 -5.44 2.55
CA LEU A 182 -5.77 -4.30 3.18
C LEU A 182 -6.50 -3.86 4.46
N ALA A 183 -7.83 -3.79 4.42
CA ALA A 183 -8.63 -3.46 5.60
C ALA A 183 -8.45 -4.51 6.71
N TYR A 184 -8.47 -5.79 6.35
CA TYR A 184 -8.25 -6.88 7.29
C TYR A 184 -6.85 -6.85 7.90
N ALA A 185 -5.81 -6.56 7.13
CA ALA A 185 -4.44 -6.46 7.64
C ALA A 185 -4.28 -5.33 8.68
N LEU A 186 -4.86 -4.16 8.43
CA LEU A 186 -4.88 -3.06 9.39
C LEU A 186 -5.69 -3.40 10.65
N HIS A 187 -6.85 -4.05 10.48
CA HIS A 187 -7.65 -4.53 11.60
C HIS A 187 -6.88 -5.56 12.44
N PHE A 188 -6.21 -6.51 11.81
CA PHE A 188 -5.44 -7.56 12.48
C PHE A 188 -4.30 -6.96 13.30
N ALA A 189 -3.53 -6.03 12.73
CA ALA A 189 -2.46 -5.34 13.44
C ALA A 189 -3.00 -4.55 14.65
N ALA A 190 -4.10 -3.82 14.49
CA ALA A 190 -4.70 -3.06 15.57
C ALA A 190 -5.29 -3.94 16.68
N GLN A 191 -5.90 -5.07 16.33
CA GLN A 191 -6.41 -6.02 17.30
C GLN A 191 -5.25 -6.63 18.11
N HIS A 192 -4.18 -7.04 17.43
CA HIS A 192 -2.98 -7.59 18.07
C HIS A 192 -2.33 -6.58 19.03
N TYR A 193 -2.25 -5.30 18.64
CA TYR A 193 -1.80 -4.23 19.53
C TYR A 193 -2.73 -4.07 20.75
N GLN A 194 -4.04 -3.98 20.54
CA GLN A 194 -5.02 -3.80 21.60
C GLN A 194 -4.95 -4.93 22.64
N GLU A 195 -4.85 -6.18 22.19
CA GLU A 195 -4.76 -7.35 23.07
C GLU A 195 -3.49 -7.32 23.94
N ARG A 196 -2.37 -6.79 23.43
CA ARG A 196 -1.10 -6.72 24.14
C ARG A 196 -0.97 -5.53 25.07
N PHE A 197 -1.43 -4.34 24.65
CA PHE A 197 -1.05 -3.08 25.29
C PHE A 197 -2.24 -2.27 25.82
N ALA A 198 -3.42 -2.39 25.21
CA ALA A 198 -4.61 -1.60 25.56
C ALA A 198 -5.88 -2.45 25.75
N PRO A 199 -5.89 -3.48 26.63
CA PRO A 199 -7.03 -4.39 26.76
C PRO A 199 -8.30 -3.70 27.30
N SER A 200 -8.13 -2.58 28.01
CA SER A 200 -9.22 -1.88 28.70
C SER A 200 -9.84 -0.72 27.91
N GLN A 201 -9.19 -0.28 26.82
CA GLN A 201 -9.64 0.85 26.00
C GLN A 201 -9.35 0.56 24.54
N LYS A 202 -10.31 0.81 23.64
CA LYS A 202 -10.10 0.58 22.22
C LYS A 202 -9.25 1.72 21.64
N PRO A 203 -8.02 1.46 21.16
CA PRO A 203 -7.18 2.47 20.53
C PRO A 203 -7.70 2.85 19.14
N ILE A 204 -7.05 3.81 18.50
CA ILE A 204 -7.38 4.27 17.15
C ILE A 204 -6.34 3.88 16.09
N LEU A 205 -6.77 3.96 14.83
CA LEU A 205 -5.89 3.94 13.67
C LEU A 205 -5.56 5.38 13.26
N LEU A 206 -4.28 5.69 13.07
CA LEU A 206 -3.82 6.97 12.55
C LEU A 206 -3.43 6.82 11.09
N PHE A 207 -4.05 7.59 10.20
CA PHE A 207 -3.62 7.74 8.82
C PHE A 207 -2.81 9.03 8.70
N VAL A 208 -1.52 8.91 8.37
CA VAL A 208 -0.65 10.08 8.11
C VAL A 208 -0.82 10.50 6.66
N VAL A 209 -1.29 11.71 6.41
CA VAL A 209 -1.78 12.15 5.08
C VAL A 209 -1.16 13.47 4.64
N GLN A 210 -1.07 13.69 3.33
CA GLN A 210 -0.58 14.96 2.80
C GLN A 210 -1.62 16.07 2.97
N PRO A 211 -1.23 17.29 3.37
CA PRO A 211 -2.11 18.46 3.30
C PRO A 211 -2.62 18.66 1.87
N GLY A 212 -3.94 18.76 1.68
CA GLY A 212 -4.53 18.97 0.36
C GLY A 212 -4.50 17.76 -0.59
N GLU A 213 -4.33 16.54 -0.06
CA GLU A 213 -4.40 15.28 -0.82
C GLU A 213 -5.58 15.24 -1.81
N THR A 214 -5.32 14.83 -3.04
CA THR A 214 -6.32 14.72 -4.11
C THR A 214 -6.81 13.28 -4.27
N ASN A 215 -5.98 12.27 -3.97
CA ASN A 215 -6.34 10.86 -3.99
C ASN A 215 -7.04 10.41 -2.69
N THR A 216 -7.93 11.25 -2.18
CA THR A 216 -8.67 10.98 -0.93
C THR A 216 -9.63 9.81 -1.08
N VAL A 217 -10.19 9.58 -2.27
CA VAL A 217 -11.19 8.52 -2.49
C VAL A 217 -10.62 7.13 -2.22
N ASP A 218 -9.40 6.83 -2.67
CA ASP A 218 -8.74 5.54 -2.41
C ASP A 218 -8.58 5.30 -0.90
N GLN A 219 -8.15 6.33 -0.17
CA GLN A 219 -7.97 6.26 1.28
C GLN A 219 -9.31 6.14 2.02
N ARG A 220 -10.31 6.94 1.63
CA ARG A 220 -11.64 6.95 2.26
C ARG A 220 -12.38 5.64 2.05
N LEU A 221 -12.27 5.01 0.87
CA LEU A 221 -12.84 3.68 0.66
C LEU A 221 -12.25 2.65 1.62
N LEU A 222 -10.94 2.71 1.86
CA LEU A 222 -10.29 1.85 2.85
C LEU A 222 -10.76 2.15 4.28
N GLU A 223 -10.87 3.43 4.65
CA GLU A 223 -11.42 3.85 5.96
C GLU A 223 -12.85 3.35 6.18
N PHE A 224 -13.72 3.45 5.18
CA PHE A 224 -15.09 2.96 5.25
C PHE A 224 -15.13 1.45 5.40
N GLN A 225 -14.32 0.72 4.64
CA GLN A 225 -14.22 -0.73 4.76
C GLN A 225 -13.79 -1.14 6.18
N ILE A 226 -12.76 -0.49 6.72
CA ILE A 226 -12.25 -0.76 8.07
C ILE A 226 -13.31 -0.44 9.13
N SER A 227 -13.92 0.74 9.08
CA SER A 227 -14.91 1.15 10.09
C SER A 227 -16.18 0.32 10.04
N GLN A 228 -16.69 -0.01 8.85
CA GLN A 228 -17.93 -0.78 8.70
C GLN A 228 -17.75 -2.27 8.99
N ALA A 229 -16.64 -2.88 8.55
CA ALA A 229 -16.43 -4.31 8.75
C ALA A 229 -15.79 -4.65 10.10
N HIS A 230 -15.01 -3.74 10.69
CA HIS A 230 -14.18 -4.02 11.87
C HIS A 230 -14.37 -3.02 13.02
N GLY A 231 -15.13 -1.94 12.83
CA GLY A 231 -15.49 -0.99 13.90
C GLY A 231 -14.31 -0.18 14.46
N TRP A 232 -13.21 -0.03 13.71
CA TRP A 232 -12.10 0.83 14.12
C TRP A 232 -12.37 2.29 13.76
N ARG A 233 -12.02 3.20 14.66
CA ARG A 233 -12.04 4.64 14.40
C ARG A 233 -10.72 5.04 13.76
N ILE A 234 -10.79 5.80 12.67
CA ILE A 234 -9.62 6.32 11.95
C ILE A 234 -9.53 7.83 12.12
N ILE A 235 -8.36 8.32 12.51
CA ILE A 235 -8.02 9.75 12.53
C ILE A 235 -7.01 10.03 11.42
N ARG A 236 -7.16 11.18 10.75
CA ARG A 236 -6.27 11.63 9.68
C ARG A 236 -5.53 12.87 10.16
N GLN A 237 -4.21 12.85 10.11
CA GLN A 237 -3.37 14.02 10.39
C GLN A 237 -2.17 14.06 9.46
N SER A 238 -1.71 15.25 9.14
CA SER A 238 -0.44 15.51 8.46
C SER A 238 0.72 15.45 9.44
N LEU A 239 1.95 15.31 8.93
CA LEU A 239 3.15 15.37 9.77
C LEU A 239 3.26 16.68 10.56
N THR A 240 2.83 17.80 9.99
CA THR A 240 2.78 19.11 10.66
C THR A 240 1.80 19.12 11.83
N GLU A 241 0.58 18.59 11.64
CA GLU A 241 -0.40 18.49 12.73
C GLU A 241 0.08 17.53 13.82
N LEU A 242 0.77 16.45 13.45
CA LEU A 242 1.34 15.50 14.41
C LEU A 242 2.44 16.12 15.25
N ALA A 243 3.25 17.02 14.70
CA ALA A 243 4.27 17.74 15.47
C ALA A 243 3.66 18.58 16.61
N GLU A 244 2.40 19.01 16.47
CA GLU A 244 1.68 19.78 17.49
C GLU A 244 0.84 18.90 18.41
N HIS A 245 0.20 17.85 17.90
CA HIS A 245 -0.82 17.10 18.64
C HIS A 245 -0.35 15.74 19.18
N ALA A 246 0.72 15.17 18.63
CA ALA A 246 1.21 13.86 19.04
C ALA A 246 2.22 13.95 20.18
N SER A 247 2.16 12.98 21.08
CA SER A 247 3.15 12.79 22.15
C SER A 247 3.39 11.31 22.36
N VAL A 248 4.54 10.96 22.93
CA VAL A 248 4.85 9.59 23.36
C VAL A 248 4.73 9.53 24.86
N ASP A 249 3.97 8.56 25.37
CA ASP A 249 3.91 8.27 26.79
C ASP A 249 5.29 7.79 27.28
N PRO A 250 5.91 8.45 28.29
CA PRO A 250 7.28 8.18 28.67
C PRO A 250 7.48 6.86 29.44
N GLU A 251 6.40 6.26 29.96
CA GLU A 251 6.47 5.01 30.72
C GLU A 251 6.25 3.81 29.80
N THR A 252 5.30 3.93 28.87
CA THR A 252 4.83 2.84 28.02
C THR A 252 5.35 2.92 26.59
N GLY A 253 5.78 4.09 26.13
CA GLY A 253 6.13 4.35 24.73
C GLY A 253 4.93 4.47 23.79
N ALA A 254 3.70 4.50 24.33
CA ALA A 254 2.49 4.59 23.53
C ALA A 254 2.38 5.93 22.81
N LEU A 255 1.97 5.91 21.54
CA LEU A 255 1.70 7.13 20.78
C LEU A 255 0.31 7.66 21.14
N MET A 256 0.26 8.86 21.68
CA MET A 256 -0.95 9.53 22.14
C MET A 256 -1.27 10.72 21.23
N LEU A 257 -2.54 10.88 20.86
CA LEU A 257 -3.03 12.01 20.06
C LEU A 257 -3.99 12.87 20.86
N ARG A 258 -3.67 14.15 20.98
CA ARG A 258 -4.58 15.14 21.58
C ARG A 258 -5.73 15.46 20.64
N HIS A 259 -6.89 15.75 21.22
CA HIS A 259 -8.05 16.20 20.47
C HIS A 259 -7.86 17.65 20.01
N SER A 260 -7.91 17.88 18.70
CA SER A 260 -7.85 19.23 18.13
C SER A 260 -9.01 20.14 18.55
N SER A 261 -10.11 19.56 19.05
CA SER A 261 -11.32 20.27 19.41
C SER A 261 -11.41 20.69 20.88
N SER A 262 -10.60 20.10 21.78
CA SER A 262 -10.63 20.42 23.21
C SER A 262 -9.43 19.83 23.96
N ASP A 263 -8.69 20.67 24.68
CA ASP A 263 -7.62 20.27 25.58
C ASP A 263 -8.12 19.54 26.85
N GLN A 264 -9.45 19.52 27.09
CA GLN A 264 -10.03 18.84 28.25
C GLN A 264 -10.34 17.36 28.00
N LEU A 265 -10.24 16.90 26.75
CA LEU A 265 -10.42 15.49 26.43
C LEU A 265 -9.10 14.75 26.59
N GLU A 266 -9.15 13.59 27.22
CA GLU A 266 -7.98 12.73 27.37
C GLU A 266 -7.41 12.35 26.00
N PRO A 267 -6.07 12.33 25.83
CA PRO A 267 -5.44 11.89 24.59
C PRO A 267 -5.83 10.46 24.22
N GLU A 268 -5.91 10.20 22.92
CA GLU A 268 -6.28 8.88 22.40
C GLU A 268 -5.06 8.10 21.96
N GLU A 269 -4.95 6.87 22.43
CA GLU A 269 -3.84 5.97 22.09
C GLU A 269 -3.97 5.42 20.65
N VAL A 270 -2.85 5.40 19.94
CA VAL A 270 -2.75 4.94 18.55
C VAL A 270 -2.19 3.52 18.49
N ALA A 271 -2.94 2.59 17.90
CA ALA A 271 -2.51 1.21 17.70
C ALA A 271 -1.69 0.99 16.42
N VAL A 272 -2.05 1.69 15.34
CA VAL A 272 -1.38 1.54 14.04
C VAL A 272 -1.27 2.91 13.38
N VAL A 273 -0.06 3.21 12.90
CA VAL A 273 0.22 4.36 12.06
C VAL A 273 0.33 3.88 10.61
N TYR A 274 -0.59 4.33 9.74
CA TYR A 274 -0.59 4.02 8.33
C TYR A 274 -0.17 5.25 7.52
N TYR A 275 1.02 5.18 6.92
CA TYR A 275 1.59 6.26 6.14
C TYR A 275 1.02 6.33 4.72
N ARG A 276 0.31 7.42 4.41
CA ARG A 276 -0.07 7.88 3.07
C ARG A 276 0.61 9.22 2.72
N ALA A 277 1.66 9.56 3.45
CA ALA A 277 2.55 10.71 3.30
C ALA A 277 3.93 10.35 3.86
N GLY A 278 4.89 11.27 3.76
CA GLY A 278 6.26 11.08 4.26
C GLY A 278 7.17 10.32 3.30
N TYR A 279 6.70 10.01 2.09
CA TYR A 279 7.48 9.34 1.05
C TYR A 279 8.24 10.33 0.14
N ALA A 280 8.01 11.64 0.32
CA ALA A 280 8.65 12.68 -0.47
C ALA A 280 9.15 13.83 0.42
N PRO A 281 10.24 14.53 0.05
CA PRO A 281 10.78 15.65 0.82
C PRO A 281 9.77 16.75 1.11
N LYS A 282 8.86 17.01 0.16
CA LYS A 282 7.81 18.04 0.26
C LYS A 282 6.79 17.81 1.39
N ASP A 283 6.78 16.62 1.99
CA ASP A 283 5.87 16.29 3.10
C ASP A 283 6.42 16.74 4.47
N TYR A 284 7.70 17.13 4.51
CA TYR A 284 8.41 17.55 5.71
C TYR A 284 8.60 19.06 5.69
N PHE A 285 7.61 19.78 6.22
CA PHE A 285 7.68 21.23 6.40
C PHE A 285 8.40 21.53 7.72
N GLY A 286 9.72 21.78 7.67
CA GLY A 286 10.54 22.07 8.85
C GLY A 286 12.00 22.27 8.50
#